data_AF-A0A081DEA6-F1
#
_entry.id   AF-A0A081DEA6-F1
#
_cell.length_a   1.000
_cell.length_b   1.000
_cell.length_c   1.000
_cell.angle_alpha   90.00
_cell.angle_beta   90.00
_cell.angle_gamma   90.00
#
_symmetry.space_group_name_H-M   'P 1'
#
loop_
_entity.id
_entity.type
_entity.pdbx_description
1 polymer ?
#
loop_
_entity_poly.entity_id
_entity_poly.type
_entity_poly.pdbx_seq_one_letter_code
_entity_poly.pdbx_strand_id
1 'polypeptide(L)'
;MNLKNALRIYHTIKYLKWKQIKFQLLYRFKALYYKVPNPVDVKLEKLPIWKPVLFNSKSYENGTFCFLNVEQTFENTIDWNFSDYGKLWTYNLNYFEFLNSKECRSKDGYELIKDYCLQRNKLIDGLEPYPVSLRIMNWVKFLTFHQINDSYINGVIANDAKILREHLEFHILANHLLENIFALYMASIF
;
A
#
# COMPACT_ATOMS: atom_id res chain seq x y z
N MET A 1 -14.46 -32.76 -5.30
CA MET A 1 -14.72 -31.43 -5.90
C MET A 1 -16.08 -31.48 -6.58
N ASN A 2 -17.04 -30.63 -6.20
CA ASN A 2 -18.41 -30.65 -6.76
C ASN A 2 -18.40 -30.13 -8.22
N LEU A 3 -19.24 -30.71 -9.09
CA LEU A 3 -19.37 -30.37 -10.52
C LEU A 3 -19.58 -28.87 -10.76
N LYS A 4 -20.35 -28.19 -9.89
CA LYS A 4 -20.54 -26.72 -9.93
C LYS A 4 -19.22 -25.95 -9.75
N ASN A 5 -18.35 -26.40 -8.85
CA ASN A 5 -17.05 -25.75 -8.63
C ASN A 5 -16.10 -25.99 -9.81
N ALA A 6 -16.14 -27.18 -10.41
CA ALA A 6 -15.36 -27.50 -11.60
C ALA A 6 -15.78 -26.63 -12.80
N LEU A 7 -17.07 -26.47 -13.05
CA LEU A 7 -17.60 -25.59 -14.10
C LEU A 7 -17.22 -24.12 -13.86
N ARG A 8 -17.32 -23.63 -12.63
CA ARG A 8 -16.92 -22.25 -12.29
C ARG A 8 -15.43 -22.02 -12.58
N ILE A 9 -14.57 -22.94 -12.16
CA ILE A 9 -13.13 -22.88 -12.42
C ILE A 9 -12.85 -22.90 -13.92
N TYR A 10 -13.52 -23.77 -14.68
CA TYR A 10 -13.37 -23.82 -16.14
C TYR A 10 -13.76 -22.49 -16.80
N HIS A 11 -14.90 -21.90 -16.42
CA HIS A 11 -15.32 -20.60 -16.93
C HIS A 11 -14.39 -19.46 -16.51
N THR A 12 -13.69 -19.56 -15.37
CA THR A 12 -12.66 -18.58 -14.97
C THR A 12 -11.36 -18.77 -15.76
N ILE A 13 -10.90 -20.01 -15.96
CA ILE A 13 -9.60 -20.30 -16.57
C ILE A 13 -9.63 -20.18 -18.09
N LYS A 14 -10.75 -20.53 -18.75
CA LYS A 14 -10.87 -20.54 -20.22
C LYS A 14 -10.50 -19.21 -20.89
N TYR A 15 -10.72 -18.09 -20.20
CA TYR A 15 -10.42 -16.74 -20.72
C TYR A 15 -9.05 -16.21 -20.29
N LEU A 16 -8.31 -16.93 -19.43
CA LEU A 16 -6.98 -16.51 -19.01
C LEU A 16 -5.98 -16.73 -20.14
N LYS A 17 -5.20 -15.68 -20.44
CA LYS A 17 -4.06 -15.80 -21.35
C LYS A 17 -2.97 -16.63 -20.68
N TRP A 18 -2.22 -17.42 -21.45
CA TRP A 18 -1.07 -18.18 -20.95
C TRP A 18 -0.07 -17.34 -20.15
N LYS A 19 0.14 -16.09 -20.57
CA LYS A 19 0.97 -15.11 -19.84
C LYS A 19 0.46 -14.89 -18.41
N GLN A 20 -0.85 -14.75 -18.21
CA GLN A 20 -1.46 -14.55 -16.88
C GLN A 20 -1.27 -15.78 -15.99
N ILE A 21 -1.47 -16.98 -16.53
CA ILE A 21 -1.25 -18.24 -15.80
C ILE A 21 0.22 -18.37 -15.37
N LYS A 22 1.16 -18.14 -16.30
CA LYS A 22 2.61 -18.19 -16.02
C LYS A 22 2.99 -17.26 -14.88
N PHE A 23 2.55 -16.00 -14.93
CA PHE A 23 2.88 -15.03 -13.88
C PHE A 23 2.20 -15.37 -12.55
N GLN A 24 0.92 -15.76 -12.54
CA GLN A 24 0.26 -16.17 -11.29
C GLN A 24 1.00 -17.33 -10.59
N LEU A 25 1.46 -18.33 -11.33
CA LEU A 25 2.26 -19.42 -10.77
C LEU A 25 3.62 -18.91 -10.27
N LEU A 26 4.33 -18.15 -11.09
CA LEU A 26 5.66 -17.61 -10.74
C LEU A 26 5.62 -16.76 -9.46
N TYR A 27 4.63 -15.88 -9.30
CA TYR A 27 4.49 -15.05 -8.10
C TYR A 27 4.12 -15.87 -6.86
N ARG A 28 3.25 -16.89 -7.00
CA ARG A 28 2.95 -17.80 -5.90
C ARG A 28 4.19 -18.56 -5.43
N PHE A 29 5.04 -19.01 -6.35
CA PHE A 29 6.32 -19.63 -5.98
C PHE A 29 7.29 -18.63 -5.36
N LYS A 30 7.41 -17.41 -5.91
CA LYS A 30 8.31 -16.38 -5.36
C LYS A 30 7.94 -16.01 -3.91
N ALA A 31 6.64 -15.92 -3.61
CA ALA A 31 6.13 -15.63 -2.28
C ALA A 31 6.52 -16.67 -1.22
N LEU A 32 6.72 -17.94 -1.59
CA LEU A 32 7.11 -19.00 -0.66
C LEU A 32 8.56 -18.87 -0.14
N TYR A 33 9.45 -18.24 -0.92
CA TYR A 33 10.89 -18.19 -0.62
C TYR A 33 11.38 -16.78 -0.28
N TYR A 34 10.57 -15.75 -0.55
CA TYR A 34 10.97 -14.38 -0.30
C TYR A 34 10.84 -14.04 1.18
N LYS A 35 11.99 -13.84 1.84
CA LYS A 35 12.03 -13.27 3.20
C LYS A 35 12.22 -11.77 3.11
N VAL A 36 11.23 -11.04 3.62
CA VAL A 36 11.31 -9.59 3.74
C VAL A 36 12.37 -9.24 4.79
N PRO A 37 13.44 -8.50 4.42
CA PRO A 37 14.40 -8.03 5.41
C PRO A 37 13.75 -6.96 6.30
N ASN A 38 14.21 -6.85 7.55
CA ASN A 38 13.76 -5.77 8.42
C ASN A 38 14.19 -4.40 7.86
N PRO A 39 13.36 -3.35 8.04
CA PRO A 39 13.78 -1.98 7.76
C PRO A 39 15.04 -1.62 8.55
N VAL A 40 15.89 -0.79 7.94
CA VAL A 40 17.06 -0.20 8.57
C VAL A 40 16.91 1.31 8.46
N ASP A 41 17.34 2.06 9.47
CA ASP A 41 17.26 3.52 9.46
C ASP A 41 17.97 4.12 8.24
N VAL A 42 17.27 4.98 7.51
CA VAL A 42 17.78 5.71 6.35
C VAL A 42 17.73 7.21 6.63
N LYS A 43 18.90 7.84 6.72
CA LYS A 43 19.00 9.29 6.86
C LYS A 43 19.00 9.94 5.48
N LEU A 44 18.04 10.83 5.26
CA LEU A 44 17.99 11.67 4.06
C LEU A 44 18.64 13.01 4.39
N GLU A 45 19.60 13.44 3.57
CA GLU A 45 20.25 14.75 3.74
C GLU A 45 19.28 15.89 3.46
N LYS A 46 18.37 15.70 2.48
CA LYS A 46 17.38 16.68 2.09
C LYS A 46 16.15 16.00 1.49
N LEU A 47 14.97 16.45 1.91
CA LEU A 47 13.72 16.03 1.29
C LEU A 47 13.45 16.83 0.01
N PRO A 48 12.88 16.20 -1.04
CA PRO A 48 12.39 16.94 -2.20
C PRO A 48 11.25 17.88 -1.78
N ILE A 49 11.09 18.97 -2.53
CA ILE A 49 10.01 19.93 -2.30
C ILE A 49 8.82 19.50 -3.15
N TRP A 50 7.77 19.05 -2.50
CA TRP A 50 6.48 18.76 -3.13
C TRP A 50 5.45 19.83 -2.73
N LYS A 51 4.76 20.39 -3.72
CA LYS A 51 3.63 21.30 -3.50
C LYS A 51 2.40 20.70 -4.18
N PRO A 52 1.41 20.21 -3.41
CA PRO A 52 0.20 19.65 -3.99
C PRO A 52 -0.58 20.75 -4.72
N VAL A 53 -0.95 20.47 -5.97
CA VAL A 53 -1.87 21.32 -6.74
C VAL A 53 -3.33 21.05 -6.34
N LEU A 54 -3.60 19.80 -5.96
CA LEU A 54 -4.91 19.32 -5.54
C LEU A 54 -4.76 18.55 -4.23
N PHE A 55 -5.80 18.62 -3.42
CA PHE A 55 -5.94 17.84 -2.19
C PHE A 55 -7.12 16.91 -2.33
N ASN A 56 -7.03 15.77 -1.67
CA ASN A 56 -8.09 14.78 -1.63
C ASN A 56 -9.23 15.25 -0.71
N SER A 57 -10.41 14.70 -0.93
CA SER A 57 -11.52 14.89 0.01
C SER A 57 -11.18 14.26 1.35
N LYS A 58 -11.69 14.85 2.42
CA LYS A 58 -11.57 14.32 3.77
C LYS A 58 -12.20 12.92 3.87
N SER A 59 -11.39 11.95 4.28
CA SER A 59 -11.80 10.55 4.51
C SER A 59 -11.26 10.00 5.84
N TYR A 60 -10.67 10.87 6.67
CA TYR A 60 -10.20 10.57 8.01
C TYR A 60 -10.47 11.75 8.95
N GLU A 61 -10.97 11.47 10.15
CA GLU A 61 -11.13 12.43 11.24
C GLU A 61 -11.14 11.70 12.59
N ASN A 62 -10.28 12.10 13.53
CA ASN A 62 -10.32 11.66 14.93
C ASN A 62 -10.50 10.13 15.14
N GLY A 63 -9.75 9.32 14.39
CA GLY A 63 -9.82 7.85 14.47
C GLY A 63 -10.93 7.20 13.64
N THR A 64 -11.77 8.00 12.99
CA THR A 64 -12.79 7.54 12.04
C THR A 64 -12.29 7.63 10.61
N PHE A 65 -12.41 6.53 9.86
CA PHE A 65 -12.12 6.42 8.45
C PHE A 65 -13.42 6.23 7.66
N CYS A 66 -13.56 6.91 6.52
CA CYS A 66 -14.70 6.77 5.63
C CYS A 66 -14.24 6.39 4.23
N PHE A 67 -14.48 5.15 3.81
CA PHE A 67 -14.15 4.66 2.48
C PHE A 67 -15.36 3.97 1.86
N LEU A 68 -15.60 4.18 0.57
CA LEU A 68 -16.73 3.58 -0.15
C LEU A 68 -18.10 3.88 0.51
N ASN A 69 -18.23 5.07 1.12
CA ASN A 69 -19.39 5.48 1.92
C ASN A 69 -19.65 4.60 3.16
N VAL A 70 -18.63 3.92 3.67
CA VAL A 70 -18.70 3.12 4.90
C VAL A 70 -17.67 3.65 5.90
N GLU A 71 -18.17 3.99 7.08
CA GLU A 71 -17.39 4.52 8.19
C GLU A 71 -16.93 3.41 9.14
N GLN A 72 -15.69 3.52 9.63
CA GLN A 72 -15.16 2.71 10.71
C GLN A 72 -14.39 3.59 11.68
N THR A 73 -14.72 3.50 12.96
CA THR A 73 -13.98 4.20 14.02
C THR A 73 -13.10 3.21 14.78
N PHE A 74 -11.84 3.57 15.03
CA PHE A 74 -10.94 2.83 15.89
C PHE A 74 -10.64 3.65 17.13
N GLU A 75 -11.07 3.18 18.30
CA GLU A 75 -10.97 3.93 19.56
C GLU A 75 -9.56 3.92 20.17
N ASN A 76 -8.81 2.83 19.97
CA ASN A 76 -7.49 2.63 20.59
C ASN A 76 -6.42 2.41 19.52
N THR A 77 -6.26 1.16 19.08
CA THR A 77 -5.28 0.77 18.07
C THR A 77 -6.01 0.52 16.76
N ILE A 78 -5.45 1.04 15.67
CA ILE A 78 -6.01 0.80 14.34
C ILE A 78 -5.68 -0.64 13.95
N ASP A 79 -6.72 -1.39 13.59
CA ASP A 79 -6.54 -2.68 12.95
C ASP A 79 -6.31 -2.45 11.44
N TRP A 80 -5.04 -2.40 11.06
CA TRP A 80 -4.65 -2.25 9.65
C TRP A 80 -5.02 -3.45 8.76
N ASN A 81 -5.45 -4.57 9.36
CA ASN A 81 -5.97 -5.74 8.65
C ASN A 81 -7.51 -5.83 8.74
N PHE A 82 -8.20 -4.76 9.15
CA PHE A 82 -9.66 -4.78 9.31
C PHE A 82 -10.36 -5.20 8.02
N SER A 83 -11.06 -6.33 8.07
CA SER A 83 -11.60 -7.02 6.88
C SER A 83 -13.11 -7.11 6.81
N ASP A 84 -13.84 -6.57 7.79
CA ASP A 84 -15.29 -6.77 7.92
C ASP A 84 -16.09 -6.14 6.76
N TYR A 85 -15.55 -5.10 6.11
CA TYR A 85 -16.12 -4.46 4.93
C TYR A 85 -15.51 -4.94 3.60
N GLY A 86 -14.74 -6.03 3.66
CA GLY A 86 -14.11 -6.67 2.51
C GLY A 86 -12.82 -5.99 2.05
N LYS A 87 -12.11 -6.72 1.18
CA LYS A 87 -10.72 -6.43 0.80
C LYS A 87 -10.50 -5.04 0.19
N LEU A 88 -11.46 -4.51 -0.57
CA LEU A 88 -11.33 -3.17 -1.14
C LEU A 88 -11.35 -2.07 -0.07
N TRP A 89 -12.14 -2.24 0.99
CA TRP A 89 -12.16 -1.29 2.10
C TRP A 89 -10.84 -1.36 2.88
N THR A 90 -10.37 -2.58 3.21
CA THR A 90 -9.07 -2.83 3.84
C THR A 90 -7.92 -2.21 3.05
N TYR A 91 -7.98 -2.33 1.72
CA TYR A 91 -7.01 -1.70 0.83
C TYR A 91 -7.01 -0.17 0.94
N ASN A 92 -8.17 0.49 0.92
CA ASN A 92 -8.25 1.95 1.07
C ASN A 92 -7.63 2.42 2.40
N LEU A 93 -7.83 1.66 3.48
CA LEU A 93 -7.16 1.90 4.76
C LEU A 93 -5.63 1.83 4.64
N ASN A 94 -5.12 0.87 3.86
CA ASN A 94 -3.69 0.66 3.65
C ASN A 94 -3.05 1.55 2.58
N TYR A 95 -3.84 2.27 1.77
CA TYR A 95 -3.33 3.19 0.76
C TYR A 95 -2.82 4.50 1.34
N PHE A 96 -3.30 4.90 2.52
CA PHE A 96 -2.98 6.18 3.15
C PHE A 96 -3.33 7.41 2.28
N GLU A 97 -4.28 7.26 1.36
CA GLU A 97 -4.72 8.36 0.49
C GLU A 97 -5.33 9.52 1.30
N PHE A 98 -5.97 9.21 2.44
CA PHE A 98 -6.54 10.16 3.39
C PHE A 98 -5.52 11.17 3.96
N LEU A 99 -4.23 10.83 3.95
CA LEU A 99 -3.16 11.74 4.40
C LEU A 99 -3.08 13.02 3.55
N ASN A 100 -3.44 12.93 2.27
CA ASN A 100 -3.29 14.02 1.31
C ASN A 100 -4.55 14.90 1.20
N SER A 101 -5.36 14.96 2.26
CA SER A 101 -6.49 15.89 2.41
C SER A 101 -6.04 17.21 3.06
N LYS A 102 -6.80 18.29 2.90
CA LYS A 102 -6.45 19.60 3.50
C LYS A 102 -6.58 19.58 5.02
N GLU A 103 -7.45 18.72 5.51
CA GLU A 103 -7.85 18.60 6.91
C GLU A 103 -6.89 17.72 7.71
N CYS A 104 -6.09 16.88 7.03
CA CYS A 104 -5.10 16.04 7.69
C CYS A 104 -3.94 16.91 8.22
N ARG A 105 -3.78 16.94 9.55
CA ARG A 105 -2.67 17.66 10.19
C ARG A 105 -1.40 16.81 10.12
N SER A 106 -0.26 17.48 9.96
CA SER A 106 1.08 16.87 9.95
C SER A 106 1.28 15.87 11.12
N LYS A 107 0.92 16.28 12.34
CA LYS A 107 1.04 15.43 13.53
C LYS A 107 0.18 14.17 13.44
N ASP A 108 -1.08 14.29 13.03
CA ASP A 108 -1.98 13.14 12.97
C ASP A 108 -1.49 12.14 11.92
N GLY A 109 -1.13 12.62 10.73
CA GLY A 109 -0.60 11.74 9.68
C GLY A 109 0.73 11.09 10.05
N TYR A 110 1.62 11.80 10.74
CA TYR A 110 2.86 11.22 11.28
C TYR A 110 2.59 10.08 12.25
N GLU A 111 1.68 10.25 13.22
CA GLU A 111 1.36 9.20 14.19
C GLU A 111 0.70 7.99 13.51
N LEU A 112 -0.16 8.19 12.51
CA LEU A 112 -0.74 7.10 11.72
C LEU A 112 0.32 6.29 10.96
N ILE A 113 1.27 6.98 10.30
CA ILE A 113 2.39 6.32 9.60
C ILE A 113 3.25 5.55 10.60
N LYS A 114 3.56 6.17 11.74
CA LYS A 114 4.40 5.56 12.78
C LYS A 114 3.76 4.31 13.36
N ASP A 115 2.47 4.37 13.70
CA ASP A 115 1.71 3.21 14.17
C ASP A 115 1.74 2.07 13.14
N TYR A 116 1.52 2.37 11.86
CA TYR A 116 1.64 1.40 10.77
C TYR A 116 3.02 0.73 10.72
N CYS A 117 4.09 1.53 10.81
CA CYS A 117 5.47 1.05 10.81
C CYS A 117 5.76 0.14 12.01
N LEU A 118 5.20 0.45 13.19
CA LEU A 118 5.35 -0.37 14.40
C LEU A 118 4.58 -1.69 14.31
N GLN A 119 3.45 -1.72 13.62
CA GLN A 119 2.64 -2.91 13.40
C GLN A 119 3.04 -3.72 12.15
N ARG A 120 4.10 -3.32 11.45
CA ARG A 120 4.46 -3.84 10.11
C ARG A 120 4.59 -5.36 10.03
N ASN A 121 5.07 -6.01 11.09
CA ASN A 121 5.25 -7.46 11.15
C ASN A 121 3.94 -8.25 11.20
N LYS A 122 2.80 -7.60 11.45
CA LYS A 122 1.47 -8.21 11.51
C LYS A 122 0.63 -7.94 10.26
N LEU A 123 1.11 -7.10 9.34
CA LEU A 123 0.35 -6.70 8.16
C LEU A 123 0.20 -7.87 7.18
N ILE A 124 -0.98 -7.98 6.58
CA ILE A 124 -1.32 -9.02 5.60
C ILE A 124 -1.58 -8.36 4.24
N ASP A 125 -2.78 -7.81 4.04
CA ASP A 125 -3.19 -7.21 2.77
C ASP A 125 -2.37 -5.96 2.43
N GLY A 126 -1.92 -5.22 3.45
CA GLY A 126 -1.09 -4.02 3.27
C GLY A 126 0.28 -4.29 2.65
N LEU A 127 0.79 -5.53 2.70
CA LEU A 127 2.09 -5.88 2.10
C LEU A 127 1.98 -6.37 0.66
N GLU A 128 0.78 -6.43 0.10
CA GLU A 128 0.59 -6.76 -1.31
C GLU A 128 1.11 -5.62 -2.22
N PRO A 129 1.60 -5.92 -3.45
CA PRO A 129 2.33 -4.95 -4.25
C PRO A 129 1.51 -3.70 -4.61
N TYR A 130 0.22 -3.85 -4.92
CA TYR A 130 -0.64 -2.71 -5.25
C TYR A 130 -0.85 -1.76 -4.05
N PRO A 131 -1.30 -2.23 -2.86
CA PRO A 131 -1.31 -1.41 -1.64
C PRO A 131 0.03 -0.77 -1.30
N VAL A 132 1.14 -1.52 -1.40
CA VAL A 132 2.50 -0.98 -1.18
C VAL A 132 2.78 0.20 -2.12
N SER A 133 2.40 0.09 -3.39
CA SER A 133 2.63 1.14 -4.38
C SER A 133 1.92 2.43 -4.01
N LEU A 134 0.61 2.35 -3.74
CA LEU A 134 -0.19 3.51 -3.35
C LEU A 134 0.28 4.10 -2.01
N ARG A 135 0.64 3.26 -1.04
CA ARG A 135 1.17 3.71 0.25
C ARG A 135 2.47 4.48 0.07
N ILE A 136 3.45 3.95 -0.67
CA ILE A 136 4.71 4.64 -0.95
C ILE A 136 4.44 6.02 -1.53
N MET A 137 3.60 6.11 -2.57
CA MET A 137 3.32 7.39 -3.22
C MET A 137 2.62 8.37 -2.27
N ASN A 138 1.65 7.92 -1.48
CA ASN A 138 0.93 8.78 -0.55
C ASN A 138 1.80 9.23 0.63
N TRP A 139 2.66 8.35 1.16
CA TRP A 139 3.62 8.68 2.21
C TRP A 139 4.66 9.68 1.72
N VAL A 140 5.29 9.43 0.56
CA VAL A 140 6.28 10.35 0.00
C VAL A 140 5.67 11.74 -0.20
N LYS A 141 4.46 11.85 -0.77
CA LYS A 141 3.74 13.13 -0.91
C LYS A 141 3.53 13.83 0.43
N PHE A 142 3.03 13.10 1.44
CA PHE A 142 2.74 13.65 2.75
C PHE A 142 4.01 14.12 3.49
N LEU A 143 5.03 13.25 3.57
CA LEU A 143 6.29 13.51 4.27
C LEU A 143 7.04 14.68 3.64
N THR A 144 7.07 14.76 2.31
CA THR A 144 7.73 15.86 1.59
C THR A 144 6.94 17.16 1.70
N PHE A 145 5.61 17.12 1.67
CA PHE A 145 4.79 18.32 1.87
C PHE A 145 4.97 18.92 3.27
N HIS A 146 4.97 18.08 4.31
CA HIS A 146 5.13 18.52 5.69
C HIS A 146 6.58 18.59 6.20
N GLN A 147 7.55 18.27 5.34
CA GLN A 147 8.99 18.28 5.67
C GLN A 147 9.34 17.38 6.88
N ILE A 148 8.75 16.19 6.92
CA ILE A 148 8.97 15.18 7.97
C ILE A 148 10.07 14.23 7.52
N ASN A 149 11.23 14.27 8.19
CA ASN A 149 12.38 13.42 7.89
C ASN A 149 12.69 12.49 9.08
N ASP A 150 11.98 11.36 9.16
CA ASP A 150 12.15 10.33 10.18
C ASP A 150 12.90 9.14 9.59
N SER A 151 14.08 8.83 10.15
CA SER A 151 14.97 7.84 9.55
C SER A 151 14.39 6.42 9.53
N TYR A 152 13.55 6.07 10.50
CA TYR A 152 12.94 4.75 10.54
C TYR A 152 11.85 4.64 9.47
N ILE A 153 11.00 5.66 9.32
CA ILE A 153 9.97 5.72 8.27
C ILE A 153 10.62 5.68 6.87
N ASN A 154 11.71 6.44 6.67
CA ASN A 154 12.47 6.39 5.41
C ASN A 154 13.01 4.99 5.14
N GLY A 155 13.50 4.31 6.17
CA GLY A 155 13.93 2.92 6.13
C GLY A 155 12.83 1.95 5.71
N VAL A 156 11.61 2.17 6.21
CA VAL A 156 10.43 1.39 5.83
C VAL A 156 10.07 1.62 4.36
N ILE A 157 10.07 2.87 3.88
CA ILE A 157 9.81 3.18 2.46
C ILE A 157 10.85 2.52 1.55
N ALA A 158 12.14 2.61 1.91
CA ALA A 158 13.21 1.96 1.15
C ALA A 158 13.06 0.43 1.12
N ASN A 159 12.63 -0.17 2.23
CA ASN A 159 12.35 -1.59 2.32
C ASN A 159 11.16 -1.99 1.44
N ASP A 160 10.05 -1.26 1.54
CA ASP A 160 8.84 -1.46 0.75
C ASP A 160 9.12 -1.33 -0.76
N ALA A 161 9.91 -0.33 -1.17
CA ALA A 161 10.33 -0.15 -2.56
C ALA A 161 11.18 -1.34 -3.06
N LYS A 162 12.11 -1.86 -2.23
CA LYS A 162 12.90 -3.04 -2.57
C LYS A 162 12.01 -4.27 -2.77
N ILE A 163 11.00 -4.47 -1.91
CA ILE A 163 10.02 -5.56 -2.04
C ILE A 163 9.22 -5.40 -3.32
N LEU A 164 8.71 -4.20 -3.57
CA LEU A 164 7.87 -3.88 -4.73
C LEU A 164 8.61 -4.15 -6.05
N ARG A 165 9.90 -3.76 -6.14
CA ARG A 165 10.75 -4.02 -7.30
C ARG A 165 10.85 -5.52 -7.62
N GLU A 166 10.85 -6.36 -6.60
CA GLU A 166 10.88 -7.81 -6.75
C GLU A 166 9.51 -8.41 -7.11
N HIS A 167 8.40 -7.69 -6.89
CA HIS A 167 7.03 -8.21 -7.01
C HIS A 167 6.14 -7.39 -7.95
N LEU A 168 6.72 -6.79 -8.98
CA LEU A 168 5.98 -6.03 -10.00
C LEU A 168 4.82 -6.83 -10.60
N GLU A 169 3.63 -6.24 -10.70
CA GLU A 169 2.40 -6.94 -11.08
C GLU A 169 2.14 -6.90 -12.59
N PHE A 170 2.91 -7.65 -13.39
CA PHE A 170 2.72 -7.72 -14.85
C PHE A 170 1.38 -8.34 -15.32
N HIS A 171 0.57 -8.86 -14.40
CA HIS A 171 -0.53 -9.78 -14.70
C HIS A 171 -1.93 -9.19 -14.57
N ILE A 172 -2.10 -8.06 -13.86
CA ILE A 172 -3.42 -7.44 -13.56
C ILE A 172 -3.74 -6.29 -14.55
N LEU A 173 -3.44 -6.50 -15.83
CA LEU A 173 -3.51 -5.47 -16.88
C LEU A 173 -2.58 -4.27 -16.54
N ALA A 174 -2.31 -3.38 -17.51
CA ALA A 174 -1.21 -2.43 -17.43
C ALA A 174 -1.28 -1.41 -16.27
N ASN A 175 -2.43 -1.29 -15.60
CA ASN A 175 -2.67 -0.29 -14.56
C ASN A 175 -1.85 -0.55 -13.30
N HIS A 176 -1.83 -1.78 -12.78
CA HIS A 176 -1.09 -2.09 -11.55
C HIS A 176 0.43 -1.94 -11.74
N LEU A 177 0.94 -2.41 -12.89
CA LEU A 177 2.36 -2.27 -13.22
C LEU A 177 2.77 -0.80 -13.30
N LEU A 178 1.92 0.06 -13.87
CA LEU A 178 2.18 1.49 -13.95
C LEU A 178 2.28 2.12 -12.55
N GLU A 179 1.34 1.80 -11.65
CA GLU A 179 1.40 2.27 -10.26
C GLU A 179 2.63 1.74 -9.52
N ASN A 180 3.04 0.49 -9.76
CA ASN A 180 4.27 -0.04 -9.17
C ASN A 180 5.50 0.77 -9.64
N ILE A 181 5.57 1.11 -10.93
CA ILE A 181 6.68 1.87 -11.51
C ILE A 181 6.70 3.30 -10.96
N PHE A 182 5.55 3.97 -10.87
CA PHE A 182 5.48 5.31 -10.27
C PHE A 182 5.89 5.33 -8.81
N ALA A 183 5.47 4.32 -8.03
CA ALA A 183 5.89 4.18 -6.65
C ALA A 183 7.41 4.02 -6.53
N LEU A 184 8.04 3.17 -7.35
CA LEU A 184 9.49 3.01 -7.37
C LEU A 184 10.22 4.30 -7.77
N TYR A 185 9.70 5.03 -8.76
CA TYR A 185 10.25 6.31 -9.17
C TYR A 185 10.18 7.35 -8.05
N MET A 186 9.02 7.49 -7.40
CA MET A 186 8.85 8.42 -6.27
C MET A 186 9.75 8.03 -5.09
N ALA A 187 9.87 6.75 -4.75
CA ALA A 187 10.78 6.28 -3.71
C ALA A 187 12.26 6.48 -4.05
N SER A 188 12.62 6.61 -5.34
CA SER A 188 14.01 6.88 -5.75
C SER A 188 14.40 8.36 -5.70
N ILE A 189 13.41 9.26 -5.77
CA ILE A 189 13.62 10.71 -5.67
C ILE A 189 13.55 11.20 -4.22
N PHE A 190 12.79 10.47 -3.39
CA PHE A 190 12.69 10.68 -1.96
C PHE A 190 13.98 10.26 -1.26
#